data_AF-A0A810PR56-F1
#
_entry.id   AF-A0A810PR56-F1
#
_cell.length_a   1.000
_cell.length_b   1.000
_cell.length_c   1.000
_cell.angle_alpha   90.00
_cell.angle_beta   90.00
_cell.angle_gamma   90.00
#
_symmetry.space_group_name_H-M   'P 1'
#
loop_
_entity.id
_entity.type
_entity.pdbx_description
1 polymer ?
#
loop_
_entity_poly.entity_id
_entity_poly.type
_entity_poly.pdbx_seq_one_letter_code
_entity_poly.pdbx_strand_id
1 'polypeptide(L)'
;MMNDREVNPKKYIAPKNWYKYGSEMVRPYKIRIHPPCAKDEKKLRRYYESKLAALPDVMDVAAAVDFTGYNRRTVCQWIRVGKLKALALLQKYMIPKCYLIDWLCSDDYNNTNRKSHRHIDMLWEVQKWRE
;
A
#
# COMPACT_ATOMS: atom_id res chain seq x y z
N MET A 1 1.97 2.08 24.88
CA MET A 1 1.59 3.27 24.08
C MET A 1 1.31 2.83 22.64
N MET A 2 0.03 2.63 22.31
CA MET A 2 -0.61 2.62 20.97
C MET A 2 -2.08 2.17 21.13
N ASN A 3 -2.33 1.21 22.02
CA ASN A 3 -3.66 0.63 22.26
C ASN A 3 -4.67 1.57 22.95
N ASP A 4 -4.25 2.50 23.82
CA ASP A 4 -5.19 3.39 24.55
C ASP A 4 -6.01 4.28 23.60
N ARG A 5 -5.46 4.57 22.41
CA ARG A 5 -6.13 5.37 21.39
C ARG A 5 -7.25 4.60 20.69
N GLU A 6 -7.11 3.29 20.55
CA GLU A 6 -8.13 2.41 19.97
C GLU A 6 -9.28 2.18 20.97
N VAL A 7 -8.94 2.06 22.26
CA VAL A 7 -9.91 1.81 23.33
C VAL A 7 -10.64 3.08 23.77
N ASN A 8 -9.98 4.24 23.73
CA ASN A 8 -10.57 5.52 24.13
C ASN A 8 -10.37 6.61 23.06
N PRO A 9 -11.05 6.49 21.90
CA PRO A 9 -10.86 7.42 20.80
C PRO A 9 -11.23 8.86 21.17
N LYS A 10 -12.26 9.05 22.00
CA LYS A 10 -12.78 10.38 22.38
C LYS A 10 -11.76 11.25 23.13
N LYS A 11 -10.92 10.64 23.99
CA LYS A 11 -9.86 11.33 24.74
C LYS A 11 -8.80 11.97 23.84
N TYR A 12 -8.61 11.43 22.64
CA TYR A 12 -7.61 11.87 21.67
C TYR A 12 -8.22 12.57 20.45
N ILE A 13 -9.54 12.85 20.47
CA ILE A 13 -10.17 13.70 19.47
C ILE A 13 -9.77 15.14 19.76
N ALA A 14 -9.14 15.79 18.77
CA ALA A 14 -8.86 17.21 18.87
C ALA A 14 -10.17 17.99 19.00
N PRO A 15 -10.27 18.96 19.93
CA PRO A 15 -11.43 19.82 20.06
C PRO A 15 -11.79 20.50 18.74
N LYS A 16 -13.06 20.86 18.59
CA LYS A 16 -13.51 21.64 17.43
C LYS A 16 -12.68 22.92 17.34
N ASN A 17 -12.11 23.22 16.16
CA ASN A 17 -11.21 24.36 15.88
C ASN A 17 -9.76 24.27 16.40
N TRP A 18 -9.28 23.09 16.82
CA TRP A 18 -7.90 22.94 17.30
C TRP A 18 -6.83 23.16 16.21
N TYR A 19 -7.17 22.83 14.96
CA TYR A 19 -6.30 23.07 13.79
C TYR A 19 -6.85 24.25 12.98
N LYS A 20 -6.51 25.47 13.39
CA LYS A 20 -6.71 26.69 12.61
C LYS A 20 -5.37 27.14 12.04
N TYR A 21 -5.30 27.33 10.73
CA TYR A 21 -4.24 28.08 10.06
C TYR A 21 -4.91 29.26 9.34
N GLY A 22 -4.79 30.47 9.89
CA GLY A 22 -5.51 31.64 9.37
C GLY A 22 -7.03 31.55 9.54
N SER A 23 -7.78 32.06 8.55
CA SER A 23 -9.25 32.13 8.54
C SER A 23 -9.95 30.89 7.98
N GLU A 24 -9.20 29.89 7.49
CA GLU A 24 -9.79 28.69 6.88
C GLU A 24 -9.98 27.56 7.89
N MET A 25 -11.16 26.93 7.85
CA MET A 25 -11.35 25.64 8.49
C MET A 25 -10.48 24.61 7.79
N VAL A 26 -9.36 24.24 8.42
CA VAL A 26 -8.54 23.13 7.94
C VAL A 26 -9.36 21.85 8.13
N ARG A 27 -9.69 21.18 7.03
CA ARG A 27 -10.38 19.88 7.10
C ARG A 27 -9.58 18.98 8.05
N PRO A 28 -10.21 18.39 9.08
CA PRO A 28 -9.51 17.48 9.98
C PRO A 28 -8.77 16.46 9.13
N TYR A 29 -7.51 16.19 9.46
CA TYR A 29 -6.78 15.08 8.86
C TYR A 29 -7.69 13.86 8.97
N LYS A 30 -8.27 13.40 7.85
CA LYS A 30 -9.18 12.25 7.85
C LYS A 30 -8.44 11.20 8.65
N ILE A 31 -9.02 10.74 9.77
CA ILE A 31 -8.51 9.57 10.47
C ILE A 31 -8.30 8.57 9.36
N ARG A 32 -7.04 8.22 9.09
CA ARG A 32 -6.72 7.26 8.05
C ARG A 32 -7.33 5.97 8.57
N ILE A 33 -8.56 5.68 8.14
CA ILE A 33 -9.16 4.37 8.31
C ILE A 33 -8.23 3.50 7.49
N HIS A 34 -7.26 2.90 8.18
CA HIS A 34 -6.39 1.93 7.59
C HIS A 34 -7.29 0.74 7.32
N PRO A 35 -7.50 0.37 6.04
CA PRO A 35 -8.29 -0.81 5.73
C PRO A 35 -7.67 -1.99 6.48
N PRO A 36 -8.47 -2.85 7.12
CA PRO A 36 -7.95 -4.07 7.71
C PRO A 36 -7.09 -4.81 6.69
N CYS A 37 -5.86 -5.16 7.06
CA CYS A 37 -5.05 -6.06 6.26
C CYS A 37 -5.85 -7.34 6.03
N ALA A 38 -5.90 -7.82 4.78
CA ALA A 38 -6.58 -9.06 4.47
C ALA A 38 -5.85 -10.19 5.22
N LYS A 39 -6.49 -10.75 6.25
CA LYS A 39 -5.91 -11.85 7.04
C LYS A 39 -5.79 -13.16 6.25
N ASP A 40 -6.51 -13.25 5.14
CA ASP A 40 -6.50 -14.43 4.26
C ASP A 40 -5.45 -14.24 3.16
N GLU A 41 -4.26 -14.76 3.39
CA GLU A 41 -3.12 -14.70 2.47
C GLU A 41 -3.42 -15.36 1.13
N LYS A 42 -4.17 -16.47 1.11
CA LYS A 42 -4.53 -17.17 -0.14
C LYS A 42 -5.45 -16.32 -0.99
N LYS A 43 -6.47 -15.71 -0.36
CA LYS A 43 -7.37 -14.77 -1.04
C LYS A 43 -6.60 -13.57 -1.59
N LEU A 44 -5.70 -13.00 -0.80
CA LEU A 44 -4.90 -11.84 -1.20
C LEU A 44 -4.01 -12.17 -2.41
N ARG A 45 -3.35 -13.33 -2.38
CA ARG A 45 -2.49 -13.79 -3.48
C ARG A 45 -3.28 -13.96 -4.77
N ARG A 46 -4.40 -14.69 -4.74
CA ARG A 46 -5.26 -14.91 -5.91
C ARG A 46 -5.83 -13.61 -6.48
N TYR A 47 -6.17 -12.65 -5.62
CA TYR A 47 -6.58 -11.32 -6.05
C TYR A 47 -5.48 -10.63 -6.87
N TYR A 48 -4.23 -10.61 -6.39
CA TYR A 48 -3.13 -9.98 -7.12
C TYR A 48 -2.76 -10.74 -8.39
N GLU A 49 -2.79 -12.08 -8.37
CA GLU A 49 -2.63 -12.93 -9.56
C GLU A 49 -3.67 -12.56 -10.63
N SER A 50 -4.95 -12.42 -10.23
CA SER A 50 -6.03 -11.98 -11.13
C SER A 50 -5.79 -10.58 -11.70
N LYS A 51 -5.42 -9.60 -10.86
CA LYS A 51 -5.18 -8.21 -11.29
C LYS A 51 -3.95 -8.05 -12.19
N LEU A 52 -2.94 -8.88 -12.01
CA LEU A 52 -1.70 -8.85 -12.78
C LEU A 52 -1.72 -9.82 -13.97
N ALA A 53 -2.79 -10.60 -14.16
CA ALA A 53 -2.88 -11.63 -15.20
C ALA A 53 -2.62 -11.08 -16.61
N ALA A 54 -3.15 -9.90 -16.92
CA ALA A 54 -3.00 -9.25 -18.22
C ALA A 54 -1.63 -8.56 -18.44
N LEU A 55 -0.82 -8.41 -17.39
CA LEU A 55 0.51 -7.81 -17.49
C LEU A 55 1.56 -8.85 -17.90
N PRO A 56 2.70 -8.44 -18.48
CA PRO A 56 3.79 -9.37 -18.80
C PRO A 56 4.37 -10.02 -17.54
N ASP A 57 4.95 -11.21 -17.70
CA ASP A 57 5.55 -11.98 -16.58
C ASP A 57 6.80 -11.32 -16.02
N VAL A 58 7.45 -10.47 -16.81
CA VAL A 58 8.52 -9.60 -16.35
C VAL A 58 8.18 -8.18 -16.77
N MET A 59 8.16 -7.26 -15.81
CA MET A 59 7.77 -5.87 -16.02
C MET A 59 8.87 -4.91 -15.55
N ASP A 60 8.88 -3.71 -16.09
CA ASP A 60 9.83 -2.69 -15.63
C ASP A 60 9.31 -1.97 -14.37
N VAL A 61 10.14 -1.05 -13.85
CA VAL A 61 9.76 -0.25 -12.68
C VAL A 61 8.55 0.64 -12.97
N ALA A 62 8.34 1.10 -14.21
CA ALA A 62 7.24 2.00 -14.54
C ALA A 62 5.89 1.27 -14.42
N ALA A 63 5.79 0.06 -14.95
CA ALA A 63 4.60 -0.78 -14.78
C ALA A 63 4.28 -1.07 -13.31
N ALA A 64 5.31 -1.35 -12.48
CA ALA A 64 5.12 -1.54 -11.03
C ALA A 64 4.68 -0.25 -10.31
N VAL A 65 5.17 0.91 -10.74
CA VAL A 65 4.74 2.23 -10.24
C VAL A 65 3.27 2.46 -10.57
N ASP A 66 2.86 2.22 -11.81
CA ASP A 66 1.47 2.40 -12.25
C ASP A 66 0.52 1.45 -11.53
N PHE A 67 0.94 0.20 -11.33
CA PHE A 67 0.13 -0.80 -10.63
C PHE A 67 -0.05 -0.45 -9.14
N THR A 68 1.04 -0.12 -8.45
CA THR A 68 1.04 0.07 -6.98
C THR A 68 0.68 1.50 -6.56
N GLY A 69 0.76 2.46 -7.48
CA GLY A 69 0.59 3.90 -7.22
C GLY A 69 1.66 4.51 -6.33
N TYR A 70 2.77 3.81 -6.07
CA TYR A 70 3.94 4.37 -5.37
C TYR A 70 4.88 5.03 -6.37
N ASN A 71 5.58 6.09 -5.93
CA ASN A 71 6.53 6.75 -6.82
C ASN A 71 7.71 5.82 -7.19
N ARG A 72 8.35 6.11 -8.33
CA ARG A 72 9.52 5.36 -8.83
C ARG A 72 10.63 5.23 -7.79
N ARG A 73 10.90 6.28 -7.01
CA ARG A 73 11.94 6.28 -5.97
C ARG A 73 11.67 5.22 -4.91
N THR A 74 10.42 5.07 -4.48
CA THR A 74 9.98 4.08 -3.48
C THR A 74 10.10 2.66 -4.03
N VAL A 75 9.65 2.42 -5.26
CA VAL A 75 9.78 1.08 -5.88
C VAL A 75 11.26 0.71 -6.05
N CYS A 76 12.09 1.63 -6.55
CA CYS A 76 13.54 1.41 -6.62
C CYS A 76 14.18 1.19 -5.24
N GLN A 77 13.67 1.86 -4.19
CA GLN A 77 14.15 1.67 -2.83
C GLN A 77 13.86 0.25 -2.35
N TRP A 78 12.64 -0.29 -2.57
CA TRP A 78 12.31 -1.67 -2.20
C TRP A 78 13.26 -2.69 -2.82
N ILE A 79 13.64 -2.46 -4.08
CA ILE A 79 14.62 -3.29 -4.78
C ILE A 79 16.00 -3.16 -4.14
N ARG A 80 16.46 -1.92 -3.92
CA ARG A 80 17.78 -1.63 -3.33
C ARG A 80 17.96 -2.20 -1.92
N VAL A 81 16.91 -2.23 -1.11
CA VAL A 81 16.96 -2.80 0.24
C VAL A 81 16.63 -4.29 0.28
N GLY A 82 16.45 -4.94 -0.87
CA GLY A 82 16.19 -6.39 -0.96
C GLY A 82 14.77 -6.83 -0.58
N LYS A 83 13.82 -5.90 -0.40
CA LYS A 83 12.41 -6.21 -0.11
C LYS A 83 11.66 -6.72 -1.35
N LEU A 84 11.95 -6.14 -2.50
CA LEU A 84 11.40 -6.55 -3.80
C LEU A 84 12.51 -7.13 -4.66
N LYS A 85 12.43 -8.42 -5.00
CA LYS A 85 13.41 -9.06 -5.90
C LYS A 85 13.23 -8.54 -7.33
N ALA A 86 14.34 -8.25 -8.00
CA ALA A 86 14.37 -7.81 -9.39
C ALA A 86 15.66 -8.27 -10.08
N LEU A 87 15.61 -8.41 -11.39
CA LEU A 87 16.77 -8.63 -12.27
C LEU A 87 17.35 -7.27 -12.67
N ALA A 88 18.65 -7.08 -12.49
CA ALA A 88 19.34 -5.89 -12.98
C ALA A 88 19.90 -6.17 -14.39
N LEU A 89 19.28 -5.56 -15.41
CA LEU A 89 19.64 -5.74 -16.82
C LEU A 89 19.97 -4.39 -17.43
N LEU A 90 21.23 -4.20 -17.84
CA LEU A 90 21.67 -3.03 -18.62
C LEU A 90 21.15 -1.69 -18.07
N GLN A 91 21.42 -1.43 -16.78
CA GLN A 91 20.99 -0.24 -16.02
C GLN A 91 19.49 -0.11 -15.72
N LYS A 92 18.68 -1.12 -16.04
CA LYS A 92 17.25 -1.17 -15.70
C LYS A 92 16.97 -2.29 -14.72
N TYR A 93 15.98 -2.07 -13.86
CA TYR A 93 15.41 -3.14 -13.03
C TYR A 93 14.21 -3.74 -13.75
N MET A 94 14.22 -5.07 -13.87
CA MET A 94 13.14 -5.87 -14.39
C MET A 94 12.59 -6.74 -13.26
N ILE A 95 11.29 -6.68 -13.03
CA ILE A 95 10.59 -7.25 -11.88
C ILE A 95 9.74 -8.41 -12.40
N PRO A 96 10.09 -9.66 -12.08
CA PRO A 96 9.20 -10.80 -12.28
C PRO A 96 7.87 -10.61 -11.52
N LYS A 97 6.75 -10.88 -12.19
CA LYS A 97 5.39 -10.73 -11.65
C LYS A 97 5.20 -11.50 -10.35
N CYS A 98 5.73 -12.72 -10.25
CA CYS A 98 5.68 -13.53 -9.04
C CYS A 98 6.34 -12.83 -7.84
N TYR A 99 7.49 -12.19 -8.04
CA TYR A 99 8.18 -11.46 -6.97
C TYR A 99 7.44 -10.19 -6.55
N LEU A 100 6.76 -9.54 -7.49
CA LEU A 100 5.87 -8.44 -7.15
C LEU A 100 4.69 -8.94 -6.30
N ILE A 101 4.05 -10.04 -6.67
CA ILE A 101 2.94 -10.65 -5.90
C ILE A 101 3.40 -11.04 -4.50
N ASP A 102 4.53 -11.72 -4.37
CA ASP A 102 5.09 -12.12 -3.07
C ASP A 102 5.34 -10.88 -2.18
N TRP A 103 5.88 -9.81 -2.76
CA TRP A 103 6.07 -8.54 -2.05
C TRP A 103 4.75 -7.89 -1.63
N LEU A 104 3.74 -7.86 -2.51
CA LEU A 104 2.41 -7.28 -2.22
C LEU A 104 1.63 -8.07 -1.15
N CYS A 105 1.88 -9.37 -1.05
CA CYS A 105 1.31 -10.22 -0.01
C CYS A 105 2.06 -10.12 1.33
N SER A 106 3.25 -9.52 1.36
CA SER A 106 4.06 -9.44 2.58
C SER A 106 3.46 -8.51 3.65
N ASP A 107 3.69 -8.85 4.91
CA ASP A 107 3.35 -8.01 6.05
C ASP A 107 4.03 -6.64 5.98
N ASP A 108 5.28 -6.60 5.51
CA ASP A 108 6.05 -5.36 5.37
C ASP A 108 5.37 -4.35 4.44
N TYR A 109 4.86 -4.82 3.30
CA TYR A 109 4.11 -3.98 2.37
C TYR A 109 2.80 -3.52 3.03
N ASN A 110 2.00 -4.46 3.55
CA ASN A 110 0.67 -4.19 4.08
C ASN A 110 0.67 -3.37 5.37
N ASN A 111 1.72 -3.44 6.19
CA ASN A 111 1.87 -2.69 7.44
C ASN A 111 2.58 -1.34 7.26
N THR A 112 2.96 -0.97 6.03
CA THR A 112 3.58 0.33 5.79
C THR A 112 2.65 1.49 6.20
N ASN A 113 3.16 2.41 7.02
CA ASN A 113 2.43 3.57 7.55
C ASN A 113 1.94 4.54 6.45
N ARG A 114 2.70 4.69 5.37
CA ARG A 114 2.38 5.55 4.22
C ARG A 114 1.94 4.70 3.04
N LYS A 115 0.62 4.55 2.88
CA LYS A 115 0.00 3.85 1.74
C LYS A 115 -0.33 4.83 0.61
N SER A 116 -0.10 4.43 -0.63
CA SER A 116 -0.63 5.14 -1.79
C SER A 116 -2.17 5.03 -1.82
N HIS A 117 -2.86 5.93 -2.52
CA HIS A 117 -4.31 5.80 -2.72
C HIS A 117 -4.64 4.45 -3.37
N ARG A 118 -3.88 4.07 -4.41
CA ARG A 118 -4.01 2.79 -5.10
C ARG A 118 -3.89 1.59 -4.15
N HIS A 119 -2.94 1.61 -3.22
CA HIS A 119 -2.80 0.57 -2.20
C HIS A 119 -4.04 0.54 -1.28
N ILE A 120 -4.52 1.69 -0.79
CA ILE A 120 -5.72 1.76 0.04
C ILE A 120 -6.94 1.19 -0.70
N ASP A 121 -7.12 1.55 -1.97
CA ASP A 121 -8.22 1.08 -2.81
C ASP A 121 -8.16 -0.43 -2.99
N MET A 122 -6.97 -0.98 -3.30
CA MET A 122 -6.77 -2.43 -3.44
C MET A 122 -7.11 -3.19 -2.15
N LEU A 123 -6.76 -2.67 -0.97
CA LEU A 123 -7.14 -3.32 0.30
C LEU A 123 -8.66 -3.37 0.49
N TRP A 124 -9.39 -2.32 0.10
CA TRP A 124 -10.85 -2.33 0.12
C TRP A 124 -11.44 -3.26 -0.93
N GLU A 125 -10.85 -3.32 -2.12
CA GLU A 125 -11.26 -4.23 -3.20
C GLU A 125 -11.12 -5.69 -2.76
N VAL A 126 -9.98 -6.08 -2.18
CA VAL A 126 -9.73 -7.45 -1.69
C VAL A 126 -10.79 -7.90 -0.69
N GLN A 127 -11.26 -7.00 0.19
CA GLN A 127 -12.31 -7.33 1.16
C GLN A 127 -13.62 -7.72 0.48
N LYS A 128 -13.97 -7.01 -0.60
CA LYS A 128 -15.20 -7.24 -1.37
C LYS A 128 -15.04 -8.30 -2.46
N TRP A 129 -13.79 -8.64 -2.81
CA TRP A 129 -13.47 -9.58 -3.88
C TRP A 129 -13.99 -10.98 -3.54
N ARG A 130 -14.62 -11.60 -4.54
CA ARG A 130 -15.02 -13.00 -4.54
C ARG A 130 -14.40 -13.62 -5.78
N GLU A 131 -13.89 -14.84 -5.63
CA GLU A 131 -13.31 -15.64 -6.72
C GLU A 131 -14.33 -15.99 -7.79
#